data_AF-A0A353GN63-F1
#
_entry.id   AF-A0A353GN63-F1
#
_cell.length_a   1.000
_cell.length_b   1.000
_cell.length_c   1.000
_cell.angle_alpha   90.00
_cell.angle_beta   90.00
_cell.angle_gamma   90.00
#
_symmetry.space_group_name_H-M   'P 1'
#
loop_
_entity.id
_entity.type
_entity.pdbx_description
1 polymer ?
#
loop_
_entity_poly.entity_id
_entity_poly.type
_entity_poly.pdbx_seq_one_letter_code
_entity_poly.pdbx_strand_id
1 'polypeptide(L)'
;MENCKSDFLDISMTEVSFYPNFQPHEWNKEWLEQFVTYLSLSADYINRYINLKNIPPILFIAPDFRETFILENALPYWLKGVFDGTRICFLIDDKCRRWRQIVNHELFHAAVFQIYESHPVVPVWFNEALAYFVGENINFCQGELQNRLTIEYQSIKRLLLTDKLLTEDRNPYEIIKSFGAFFGQNFSSESIKIFFNELSCELNFTITFQRIFGLTFEVAIDQWHDSIINVLNRKTAENSSLRQELKYLNSFETALVILAKIVKRDYQLMFINYWRGIDADFDDQTLSKRLDSFADDNLSSLEFYHGIRLNLLKPVTAESAWNFIIEELKQYCPVIILTDTYWCPWHEAYGKYHEAYYCLVNGMSESGQYLTCIDNKIFKTKDQMGTMPFYNFKTSFKEIYYYQLLSQSHSYYPQDVFQDVIKQHEMDLKKQPLSNLNDKASLLKRFDDIFRGRYKFAIALQYLADRFDDREIKQFSREMFIISNGWRKVRLYLLKNYQEPPGILLPSIIYHILNIGKREEILRRLMNCYPSQPQKELHDN
;
A
#
# COMPACT_ATOMS: atom_id res chain seq x y z
N MET A 1 -2.32 -10.53 -36.74
CA MET A 1 -2.63 -9.09 -36.59
C MET A 1 -1.96 -8.34 -37.74
N GLU A 2 -2.45 -8.49 -38.97
CA GLU A 2 -1.73 -7.97 -40.15
C GLU A 2 -2.61 -7.25 -41.18
N ASN A 3 -3.87 -6.91 -40.86
CA ASN A 3 -4.74 -6.18 -41.80
C ASN A 3 -5.66 -5.15 -41.12
N CYS A 4 -5.06 -4.20 -40.40
CA CYS A 4 -5.68 -2.91 -40.13
C CYS A 4 -4.77 -1.81 -40.69
N LYS A 5 -4.82 -1.59 -42.01
CA LYS A 5 -4.40 -0.31 -42.58
C LYS A 5 -5.62 0.61 -42.51
N SER A 6 -5.83 1.22 -41.34
CA SER A 6 -6.68 2.40 -41.22
C SER A 6 -5.97 3.56 -41.93
N ASP A 7 -6.75 4.46 -42.52
CA ASP A 7 -6.27 5.70 -43.12
C ASP A 7 -5.53 6.53 -42.04
N PHE A 8 -4.22 6.35 -41.92
CA PHE A 8 -3.40 7.15 -41.01
C PHE A 8 -3.37 8.59 -41.54
N LEU A 9 -3.71 9.55 -40.67
CA LEU A 9 -3.36 10.96 -40.88
C LEU A 9 -1.86 11.01 -41.16
N ASP A 10 -1.48 11.36 -42.39
CA ASP A 10 -0.09 11.50 -42.83
C ASP A 10 0.46 12.80 -42.21
N ILE A 11 0.91 12.72 -40.96
CA ILE A 11 1.54 13.85 -40.26
C ILE A 11 2.93 14.01 -40.87
N SER A 12 3.05 14.84 -41.91
CA SER A 12 4.35 15.20 -42.44
C SER A 12 5.12 16.01 -41.38
N MET A 13 6.44 15.77 -41.28
CA MET A 13 7.38 16.51 -40.41
C MET A 13 7.31 18.04 -40.56
N THR A 14 6.61 18.55 -41.59
CA THR A 14 6.35 19.98 -41.82
C THR A 14 5.50 20.65 -40.74
N GLU A 15 4.80 19.88 -39.89
CA GLU A 15 3.96 20.44 -38.81
C GLU A 15 4.70 20.55 -37.46
N VAL A 16 5.92 20.02 -37.36
CA VAL A 16 6.77 20.14 -36.17
C VAL A 16 7.82 21.21 -36.42
N SER A 17 7.85 22.23 -35.57
CA SER A 17 8.76 23.36 -35.64
C SER A 17 9.49 23.56 -34.31
N PHE A 18 10.60 24.31 -34.33
CA PHE A 18 11.46 24.56 -33.17
C PHE A 18 11.63 26.07 -32.97
N TYR A 19 11.65 26.52 -31.70
CA TYR A 19 11.90 27.91 -31.33
C TYR A 19 13.14 28.06 -30.44
N PRO A 20 14.08 28.97 -30.79
CA PRO A 20 14.19 29.66 -32.08
C PRO A 20 14.46 28.64 -33.21
N ASN A 21 14.49 29.07 -34.48
CA ASN A 21 14.74 28.19 -35.64
C ASN A 21 16.04 27.37 -35.47
N PHE A 22 15.93 26.24 -34.78
CA PHE A 22 16.99 25.31 -34.46
C PHE A 22 16.92 24.14 -35.42
N GLN A 23 18.08 23.55 -35.68
CA GLN A 23 18.17 22.43 -36.60
C GLN A 23 17.80 21.13 -35.86
N PRO A 24 16.94 20.26 -36.44
CA PRO A 24 16.48 19.01 -35.80
C PRO A 24 17.59 18.04 -35.37
N HIS A 25 18.81 18.19 -35.89
CA HIS A 25 19.95 17.31 -35.57
C HIS A 25 20.48 17.45 -34.13
N GLU A 26 20.04 18.47 -33.39
CA GLU A 26 20.41 18.64 -31.99
C GLU A 26 19.52 17.86 -31.02
N TRP A 27 18.39 17.37 -31.51
CA TRP A 27 17.53 16.46 -30.76
C TRP A 27 17.87 15.02 -31.13
N ASN A 28 17.64 14.10 -30.19
CA ASN A 28 17.76 12.69 -30.49
C ASN A 28 16.76 12.32 -31.60
N LYS A 29 17.27 11.96 -32.77
CA LYS A 29 16.47 11.61 -33.95
C LYS A 29 15.48 10.48 -33.67
N GLU A 30 15.91 9.46 -32.93
CA GLU A 30 15.06 8.32 -32.55
C GLU A 30 13.91 8.78 -31.65
N TRP A 31 14.19 9.71 -30.72
CA TRP A 31 13.15 10.29 -29.86
C TRP A 31 12.11 11.07 -30.68
N LEU A 32 12.53 11.88 -31.66
CA LEU A 32 11.61 12.62 -32.53
C LEU A 32 10.74 11.68 -33.38
N GLU A 33 11.31 10.61 -33.92
CA GLU A 33 10.56 9.59 -34.65
C GLU A 33 9.54 8.89 -33.75
N GLN A 34 9.92 8.55 -32.51
CA GLN A 34 9.01 8.02 -31.49
C GLN A 34 7.91 9.01 -31.12
N PHE A 35 8.24 10.31 -31.02
CA PHE A 35 7.30 11.37 -30.70
C PHE A 35 6.24 11.53 -31.78
N VAL A 36 6.64 11.62 -33.06
CA VAL A 36 5.72 11.72 -34.20
C VAL A 36 4.83 10.48 -34.29
N THR A 37 5.41 9.28 -34.12
CA THR A 37 4.63 8.03 -34.09
C THR A 37 3.60 8.06 -32.96
N TYR A 38 3.98 8.54 -31.78
CA TYR A 38 3.11 8.63 -30.63
C TYR A 38 2.02 9.71 -30.78
N LEU A 39 2.26 10.80 -31.52
CA LEU A 39 1.25 11.83 -31.79
C LEU A 39 0.03 11.25 -32.53
N SER A 40 0.23 10.43 -33.56
CA SER A 40 -0.87 9.78 -34.27
C SER A 40 -1.66 8.85 -33.34
N LEU A 41 -0.96 8.02 -32.56
CA LEU A 41 -1.59 7.14 -31.57
C LEU A 41 -2.36 7.92 -30.50
N SER A 42 -1.82 9.08 -30.11
CA SER A 42 -2.46 9.97 -29.15
C SER A 42 -3.73 10.57 -29.74
N ALA A 43 -3.72 11.02 -30.98
CA ALA A 43 -4.92 11.53 -31.65
C ALA A 43 -6.04 10.48 -31.71
N ASP A 44 -5.72 9.23 -32.07
CA ASP A 44 -6.67 8.12 -32.04
C ASP A 44 -7.21 7.85 -30.63
N TYR A 45 -6.34 7.97 -29.63
CA TYR A 45 -6.71 7.81 -28.23
C TYR A 45 -7.62 8.97 -27.74
N ILE A 46 -7.30 10.23 -28.06
CA ILE A 46 -8.13 11.40 -27.75
C ILE A 46 -9.50 11.28 -28.42
N ASN A 47 -9.56 10.77 -29.66
CA ASN A 47 -10.80 10.54 -30.40
C ASN A 47 -11.79 9.57 -29.72
N ARG A 48 -11.36 8.83 -28.70
CA ARG A 48 -12.26 8.03 -27.84
C ARG A 48 -13.05 8.87 -26.85
N TYR A 49 -12.57 10.05 -26.51
CA TYR A 49 -13.15 10.96 -25.52
C TYR A 49 -13.75 12.21 -26.15
N ILE A 50 -13.18 12.70 -27.25
CA ILE A 50 -13.62 13.93 -27.91
C ILE A 50 -13.11 13.95 -29.36
N ASN A 51 -13.92 14.44 -30.29
CA ASN A 51 -13.56 14.45 -31.71
C ASN A 51 -12.48 15.51 -31.99
N LEU A 52 -11.23 15.07 -32.17
CA LEU A 52 -10.12 15.89 -32.65
C LEU A 52 -10.13 15.90 -34.18
N LYS A 53 -10.39 17.06 -34.79
CA LYS A 53 -10.50 17.18 -36.27
C LYS A 53 -9.13 17.06 -36.93
N ASN A 54 -8.14 17.79 -36.42
CA ASN A 54 -6.77 17.79 -36.91
C ASN A 54 -5.80 17.89 -35.73
N ILE A 55 -4.58 17.36 -35.87
CA ILE A 55 -3.52 17.62 -34.90
C ILE A 55 -3.02 19.07 -35.14
N PRO A 56 -3.00 19.96 -34.13
CA PRO A 56 -2.46 21.30 -34.33
C PRO A 56 -0.96 21.25 -34.63
N PRO A 57 -0.41 22.28 -35.29
CA PRO A 57 1.04 22.44 -35.40
C PRO A 57 1.73 22.33 -34.04
N ILE A 58 2.92 21.73 -34.03
CA ILE A 58 3.71 21.51 -32.82
C ILE A 58 4.91 22.43 -32.83
N LEU A 59 5.17 23.10 -31.71
CA LEU A 59 6.33 23.96 -31.51
C LEU A 59 7.12 23.48 -30.29
N PHE A 60 8.35 23.00 -30.50
CA PHE A 60 9.28 22.71 -29.41
C PHE A 60 10.06 23.96 -29.03
N ILE A 61 10.01 24.33 -27.76
CA ILE A 61 10.79 25.44 -27.20
C ILE A 61 12.13 24.90 -26.70
N ALA A 62 13.23 25.38 -27.27
CA ALA A 62 14.56 24.98 -26.83
C ALA A 62 14.78 25.30 -25.34
N PRO A 63 15.49 24.45 -24.57
CA PRO A 63 15.67 24.65 -23.13
C PRO A 63 16.17 26.04 -22.74
N ASP A 64 17.12 26.59 -23.50
CA ASP A 64 17.73 27.91 -23.25
C ASP A 64 16.76 29.08 -23.49
N PHE A 65 15.65 28.84 -24.20
CA PHE A 65 14.64 29.86 -24.54
C PHE A 65 13.35 29.70 -23.74
N ARG A 66 13.27 28.67 -22.90
CA ARG A 66 12.07 28.37 -22.11
C ARG A 66 11.66 29.54 -21.21
N GLU A 67 12.60 30.13 -20.50
CA GLU A 67 12.31 31.24 -19.57
C GLU A 67 11.82 32.49 -20.33
N THR A 68 12.47 32.83 -21.43
CA THR A 68 12.05 33.93 -22.31
C THR A 68 10.64 33.69 -22.84
N PHE A 69 10.36 32.50 -23.37
CA PHE A 69 9.04 32.14 -23.88
C PHE A 69 7.95 32.23 -22.80
N ILE A 70 8.24 31.75 -21.59
CA ILE A 70 7.30 31.82 -20.45
C ILE A 70 6.99 33.28 -20.09
N LEU A 71 8.01 34.14 -20.02
CA LEU A 71 7.85 35.56 -19.69
C LEU A 71 7.08 36.33 -20.78
N GLU A 72 7.42 36.11 -22.05
CA GLU A 72 6.78 36.79 -23.20
C GLU A 72 5.30 36.45 -23.33
N ASN A 73 4.90 35.24 -22.91
CA ASN A 73 3.52 34.76 -23.00
C ASN A 73 2.77 34.80 -21.66
N ALA A 74 3.36 35.40 -20.62
CA ALA A 74 2.80 35.44 -19.26
C ALA A 74 2.37 34.07 -18.72
N LEU A 75 3.13 33.03 -19.03
CA LEU A 75 2.84 31.65 -18.64
C LEU A 75 3.42 31.34 -17.24
N PRO A 76 2.88 30.32 -16.54
CA PRO A 76 3.48 29.85 -15.30
C PRO A 76 4.81 29.10 -15.53
N TYR A 77 5.82 29.33 -14.69
CA TYR A 77 7.14 28.69 -14.81
C TYR A 77 7.13 27.14 -14.76
N TRP A 78 6.15 26.57 -14.06
CA TRP A 78 6.01 25.13 -13.89
C TRP A 78 5.43 24.42 -15.13
N LEU A 79 4.92 25.17 -16.11
CA LEU A 79 4.26 24.65 -17.29
C LEU A 79 5.22 23.85 -18.19
N LYS A 80 4.73 22.75 -18.77
CA LYS A 80 5.52 21.82 -19.60
C LYS A 80 5.00 21.69 -21.03
N GLY A 81 3.73 22.00 -21.24
CA GLY A 81 3.09 22.14 -22.54
C GLY A 81 2.01 23.20 -22.42
N VAL A 82 1.66 23.85 -23.53
CA VAL A 82 0.48 24.72 -23.62
C VAL A 82 -0.07 24.69 -25.04
N PHE A 83 -1.37 24.55 -25.16
CA PHE A 83 -2.10 24.86 -26.38
C PHE A 83 -2.53 26.33 -26.39
N ASP A 84 -2.03 27.12 -27.35
CA ASP A 84 -2.27 28.58 -27.42
C ASP A 84 -3.53 28.98 -28.22
N GLY A 85 -4.34 28.00 -28.64
CA GLY A 85 -5.47 28.19 -29.55
C GLY A 85 -5.14 27.90 -31.01
N THR A 86 -3.86 27.92 -31.39
CA THR A 86 -3.42 27.68 -32.77
C THR A 86 -2.45 26.52 -32.90
N ARG A 87 -1.60 26.29 -31.89
CA ARG A 87 -0.55 25.28 -31.87
C ARG A 87 -0.30 24.77 -30.46
N ILE A 88 0.33 23.61 -30.37
CA ILE A 88 0.81 23.05 -29.09
C ILE A 88 2.29 23.40 -28.94
N CYS A 89 2.61 24.17 -27.91
CA CYS A 89 3.97 24.52 -27.54
C CYS A 89 4.48 23.57 -26.44
N PHE A 90 5.53 22.81 -26.71
CA PHE A 90 6.16 21.92 -25.72
C PHE A 90 7.42 22.55 -25.13
N LEU A 91 7.47 22.63 -23.80
CA LEU A 91 8.59 23.17 -23.01
C LEU A 91 9.30 22.02 -22.26
N ILE A 92 9.42 20.88 -22.94
CA ILE A 92 10.05 19.64 -22.47
C ILE A 92 11.25 19.30 -23.34
N ASP A 93 12.16 18.47 -22.84
CA ASP A 93 13.30 17.91 -23.57
C ASP A 93 13.16 16.39 -23.74
N ASP A 94 14.11 15.77 -24.44
CA ASP A 94 14.18 14.32 -24.67
C ASP A 94 14.36 13.50 -23.38
N LYS A 95 14.74 14.14 -22.28
CA LYS A 95 14.89 13.52 -20.94
C LYS A 95 13.59 13.54 -20.13
N CYS A 96 12.56 14.24 -20.60
CA CYS A 96 11.29 14.32 -19.88
C CYS A 96 10.57 12.97 -19.86
N ARG A 97 10.66 12.22 -18.76
CA ARG A 97 10.00 10.90 -18.61
C ARG A 97 8.46 10.93 -18.81
N ARG A 98 7.85 12.11 -18.77
CA ARG A 98 6.39 12.30 -18.80
C ARG A 98 5.86 12.92 -20.11
N TRP A 99 6.68 12.98 -21.15
CA TRP A 99 6.32 13.66 -22.39
C TRP A 99 5.03 13.11 -23.02
N ARG A 100 4.80 11.79 -22.95
CA ARG A 100 3.60 11.13 -23.47
C ARG A 100 2.31 11.61 -22.79
N GLN A 101 2.36 11.75 -21.46
CA GLN A 101 1.25 12.27 -20.67
C GLN A 101 0.94 13.72 -21.03
N ILE A 102 1.98 14.53 -21.24
CA ILE A 102 1.84 15.94 -21.61
C ILE A 102 1.26 16.06 -23.03
N VAL A 103 1.70 15.22 -23.98
CA VAL A 103 1.13 15.18 -25.34
C VAL A 103 -0.37 14.91 -25.31
N ASN A 104 -0.80 13.86 -24.61
CA ASN A 104 -2.22 13.53 -24.48
C ASN A 104 -3.01 14.68 -23.83
N HIS A 105 -2.44 15.30 -22.79
CA HIS A 105 -3.05 16.43 -22.08
C HIS A 105 -3.28 17.63 -23.01
N GLU A 106 -2.26 18.07 -23.75
CA GLU A 106 -2.39 19.22 -24.66
C GLU A 106 -3.27 18.92 -25.89
N LEU A 107 -3.21 17.70 -26.43
CA LEU A 107 -4.09 17.30 -27.54
C LEU A 107 -5.57 17.28 -27.12
N PHE A 108 -5.86 16.95 -25.85
CA PHE A 108 -7.21 17.05 -25.32
C PHE A 108 -7.71 18.51 -25.33
N HIS A 109 -6.90 19.47 -24.86
CA HIS A 109 -7.26 20.89 -24.92
C HIS A 109 -7.48 21.38 -26.35
N ALA A 110 -6.62 20.94 -27.29
CA ALA A 110 -6.78 21.24 -28.70
C ALA A 110 -8.11 20.72 -29.27
N ALA A 111 -8.50 19.49 -28.93
CA ALA A 111 -9.76 18.91 -29.37
C ALA A 111 -10.98 19.70 -28.84
N VAL A 112 -10.95 20.11 -27.56
CA VAL A 112 -11.99 20.97 -26.97
C VAL A 112 -12.07 22.29 -27.72
N PHE A 113 -10.93 22.94 -27.99
CA PHE A 113 -10.91 24.20 -28.70
C PHE A 113 -11.44 24.10 -30.14
N GLN A 114 -11.12 23.03 -30.87
CA GLN A 114 -11.59 22.81 -32.26
C GLN A 114 -13.10 22.60 -32.38
N ILE A 115 -13.78 22.28 -31.27
CA ILE A 115 -15.23 22.14 -31.22
C ILE A 115 -15.90 23.47 -30.87
N TYR A 116 -15.32 24.26 -29.95
CA TYR A 116 -15.98 25.45 -29.41
C TYR A 116 -15.39 26.80 -29.85
N GLU A 117 -14.29 26.81 -30.61
CA GLU A 117 -13.71 28.01 -31.23
C GLU A 117 -13.60 29.20 -30.24
N SER A 118 -12.99 28.97 -29.07
CA SER A 118 -12.82 29.93 -27.95
C SER A 118 -14.06 30.28 -27.11
N HIS A 119 -15.25 29.73 -27.40
CA HIS A 119 -16.40 29.93 -26.51
C HIS A 119 -16.18 29.20 -25.18
N PRO A 120 -16.25 29.90 -24.02
CA PRO A 120 -16.00 29.32 -22.70
C PRO A 120 -17.23 28.52 -22.22
N VAL A 121 -17.63 27.51 -22.99
CA VAL A 121 -18.77 26.66 -22.68
C VAL A 121 -18.41 25.67 -21.58
N VAL A 122 -17.18 25.17 -21.59
CA VAL A 122 -16.67 24.20 -20.61
C VAL A 122 -15.95 24.96 -19.50
N PRO A 123 -16.29 24.74 -18.21
CA PRO A 123 -15.53 25.30 -17.09
C PRO A 123 -14.05 24.94 -17.21
N VAL A 124 -13.16 25.93 -17.01
CA VAL A 124 -11.72 25.78 -17.21
C VAL A 124 -11.18 24.64 -16.33
N TRP A 125 -11.56 24.58 -15.06
CA TRP A 125 -11.07 23.51 -14.18
C TRP A 125 -11.56 22.11 -14.61
N PHE A 126 -12.74 22.01 -15.22
CA PHE A 126 -13.30 20.73 -15.66
C PHE A 126 -12.58 20.24 -16.92
N ASN A 127 -12.27 21.16 -17.84
CA ASN A 127 -11.42 20.88 -18.99
C ASN A 127 -10.04 20.34 -18.55
N GLU A 128 -9.40 21.04 -17.60
CA GLU A 128 -8.15 20.59 -16.98
C GLU A 128 -8.28 19.21 -16.33
N ALA A 129 -9.35 18.95 -15.57
CA ALA A 129 -9.55 17.68 -14.87
C ALA A 129 -9.61 16.50 -15.85
N LEU A 130 -10.34 16.65 -16.97
CA LEU A 130 -10.38 15.65 -18.02
C LEU A 130 -9.06 15.53 -18.77
N ALA A 131 -8.36 16.64 -19.04
CA ALA A 131 -7.04 16.60 -19.65
C ALA A 131 -6.02 15.86 -18.77
N TYR A 132 -6.04 16.02 -17.45
CA TYR A 132 -5.21 15.25 -16.51
C TYR A 132 -5.57 13.76 -16.51
N PHE A 133 -6.87 13.44 -16.58
CA PHE A 133 -7.35 12.06 -16.66
C PHE A 133 -6.91 11.36 -17.95
N VAL A 134 -7.21 11.97 -19.10
CA VAL A 134 -6.84 11.45 -20.43
C VAL A 134 -5.32 11.42 -20.60
N GLY A 135 -4.61 12.41 -20.06
CA GLY A 135 -3.16 12.42 -19.99
C GLY A 135 -2.54 11.40 -19.02
N GLU A 136 -3.32 10.56 -18.33
CA GLU A 136 -2.85 9.59 -17.34
C GLU A 136 -1.96 10.22 -16.25
N ASN A 137 -2.22 11.49 -15.92
CA ASN A 137 -1.52 12.28 -14.92
C ASN A 137 -2.43 12.55 -13.71
N ILE A 138 -3.04 11.50 -13.19
CA ILE A 138 -4.00 11.57 -12.09
C ILE A 138 -3.40 11.28 -10.71
N ASN A 139 -2.07 11.29 -10.58
CA ASN A 139 -1.43 11.11 -9.29
C ASN A 139 -1.55 12.40 -8.47
N PHE A 140 -2.22 12.32 -7.32
CA PHE A 140 -2.39 13.39 -6.35
C PHE A 140 -2.11 12.89 -4.92
N CYS A 141 -1.69 13.79 -4.04
CA CYS A 141 -1.46 13.56 -2.62
C CYS A 141 -2.79 13.42 -1.87
N GLN A 142 -3.29 12.18 -1.79
CA GLN A 142 -4.59 11.89 -1.19
C GLN A 142 -4.73 12.40 0.26
N GLY A 143 -3.66 12.35 1.07
CA GLY A 143 -3.69 12.78 2.46
C GLY A 143 -3.77 14.30 2.64
N GLU A 144 -3.07 15.07 1.81
CA GLU A 144 -3.16 16.54 1.83
C GLU A 144 -4.54 17.00 1.35
N LEU A 145 -4.98 16.46 0.21
CA LEU A 145 -6.30 16.76 -0.35
C LEU A 145 -7.42 16.41 0.64
N GLN A 146 -7.32 15.28 1.34
CA GLN A 146 -8.26 14.90 2.39
C GLN A 146 -8.45 15.99 3.43
N ASN A 147 -7.34 16.37 4.07
CA ASN A 147 -7.37 17.29 5.21
C ASN A 147 -8.00 18.61 4.78
N ARG A 148 -7.65 19.02 3.55
CA ARG A 148 -8.16 20.20 2.93
C ARG A 148 -9.66 20.11 2.64
N LEU A 149 -10.14 19.03 2.03
CA LEU A 149 -11.57 18.82 1.79
C LEU A 149 -12.35 18.75 3.11
N THR A 150 -11.83 18.10 4.14
CA THR A 150 -12.50 18.00 5.44
C THR A 150 -12.78 19.38 6.07
N ILE A 151 -11.90 20.36 5.84
CA ILE A 151 -11.97 21.70 6.46
C ILE A 151 -12.60 22.73 5.51
N GLU A 152 -12.26 22.67 4.23
CA GLU A 152 -12.52 23.72 3.24
C GLU A 152 -13.56 23.33 2.18
N TYR A 153 -14.24 22.17 2.32
CA TYR A 153 -15.10 21.62 1.26
C TYR A 153 -16.09 22.64 0.70
N GLN A 154 -16.82 23.37 1.55
CA GLN A 154 -17.83 24.33 1.08
C GLN A 154 -17.21 25.48 0.26
N SER A 155 -16.00 25.92 0.61
CA SER A 155 -15.28 26.92 -0.18
C SER A 155 -14.85 26.36 -1.54
N ILE A 156 -14.28 25.14 -1.55
CA ILE A 156 -13.85 24.46 -2.77
C ILE A 156 -15.05 24.18 -3.69
N LYS A 157 -16.16 23.66 -3.15
CA LYS A 157 -17.41 23.42 -3.88
C LYS A 157 -17.90 24.69 -4.56
N ARG A 158 -17.92 25.82 -3.84
CA ARG A 158 -18.27 27.13 -4.42
C ARG A 158 -17.33 27.52 -5.56
N LEU A 159 -16.01 27.37 -5.38
CA LEU A 159 -15.02 27.70 -6.42
C LEU A 159 -15.20 26.86 -7.69
N LEU A 160 -15.51 25.57 -7.53
CA LEU A 160 -15.82 24.66 -8.64
C LEU A 160 -17.10 25.11 -9.37
N LEU A 161 -18.18 25.40 -8.64
CA LEU A 161 -19.45 25.83 -9.22
C LEU A 161 -19.37 27.18 -9.95
N THR A 162 -18.47 28.07 -9.52
CA THR A 162 -18.28 29.40 -10.15
C THR A 162 -17.14 29.45 -11.16
N ASP A 163 -16.51 28.31 -11.47
CA ASP A 163 -15.32 28.21 -12.35
C ASP A 163 -14.16 29.13 -11.94
N LYS A 164 -13.89 29.23 -10.64
CA LYS A 164 -12.85 30.10 -10.07
C LYS A 164 -11.74 29.35 -9.35
N LEU A 165 -11.75 28.02 -9.43
CA LEU A 165 -10.77 27.19 -8.73
C LEU A 165 -9.34 27.54 -9.12
N LEU A 166 -9.02 27.61 -10.41
CA LEU A 166 -7.66 27.88 -10.88
C LEU A 166 -7.14 29.28 -10.52
N THR A 167 -8.04 30.25 -10.33
CA THR A 167 -7.68 31.65 -10.08
C THR A 167 -7.65 32.02 -8.61
N GLU A 168 -8.51 31.40 -7.78
CA GLU A 168 -8.68 31.79 -6.36
C GLU A 168 -8.13 30.73 -5.37
N ASP A 169 -7.86 29.50 -5.83
CA ASP A 169 -7.37 28.43 -4.98
C ASP A 169 -5.83 28.40 -4.88
N ARG A 170 -5.28 28.06 -3.71
CA ARG A 170 -3.82 28.00 -3.48
C ARG A 170 -3.16 26.75 -4.06
N ASN A 171 -3.92 25.67 -4.21
CA ASN A 171 -3.43 24.39 -4.74
C ASN A 171 -4.55 23.68 -5.54
N PRO A 172 -4.95 24.25 -6.70
CA PRO A 172 -6.09 23.75 -7.47
C PRO A 172 -5.81 22.38 -8.11
N TYR A 173 -4.55 22.07 -8.42
CA TYR A 173 -4.20 20.90 -9.23
C TYR A 173 -4.46 19.57 -8.53
N GLU A 174 -4.31 19.49 -7.21
CA GLU A 174 -4.63 18.27 -6.45
C GLU A 174 -6.14 17.98 -6.50
N ILE A 175 -6.96 19.04 -6.41
CA ILE A 175 -8.42 18.96 -6.59
C ILE A 175 -8.76 18.51 -8.01
N ILE A 176 -8.20 19.19 -9.02
CA ILE A 176 -8.45 18.92 -10.46
C ILE A 176 -8.09 17.48 -10.84
N LYS A 177 -6.88 17.01 -10.48
CA LYS A 177 -6.44 15.63 -10.77
C LYS A 177 -7.34 14.60 -10.11
N SER A 178 -7.71 14.84 -8.84
CA SER A 178 -8.58 13.92 -8.11
C SER A 178 -10.00 13.86 -8.67
N PHE A 179 -10.50 14.99 -9.16
CA PHE A 179 -11.78 15.06 -9.83
C PHE A 179 -11.72 14.33 -11.17
N GLY A 180 -10.65 14.52 -11.95
CA GLY A 180 -10.41 13.77 -13.19
C GLY A 180 -10.36 12.27 -12.95
N ALA A 181 -9.66 11.83 -11.90
CA ALA A 181 -9.61 10.41 -11.49
C ALA A 181 -11.00 9.86 -11.14
N PHE A 182 -11.77 10.61 -10.33
CA PHE A 182 -13.15 10.24 -9.99
C PHE A 182 -14.02 10.15 -11.24
N PHE A 183 -13.95 11.15 -12.13
CA PHE A 183 -14.77 11.20 -13.32
C PHE A 183 -14.49 10.02 -14.25
N GLY A 184 -13.22 9.73 -14.50
CA GLY A 184 -12.79 8.61 -15.33
C GLY A 184 -13.13 7.23 -14.76
N GLN A 185 -13.33 7.11 -13.45
CA GLN A 185 -13.77 5.87 -12.81
C GLN A 185 -15.30 5.67 -12.89
N ASN A 186 -16.07 6.75 -12.99
CA ASN A 186 -17.53 6.70 -12.94
C ASN A 186 -18.19 6.81 -14.31
N PHE A 187 -17.48 7.34 -15.32
CA PHE A 187 -18.03 7.54 -16.65
C PHE A 187 -17.13 6.94 -17.73
N SER A 188 -17.75 6.28 -18.69
CA SER A 188 -17.05 5.70 -19.84
C SER A 188 -16.51 6.80 -20.77
N SER A 189 -15.47 6.47 -21.55
CA SER A 189 -14.98 7.37 -22.60
C SER A 189 -16.07 7.74 -23.61
N GLU A 190 -16.99 6.81 -23.91
CA GLU A 190 -18.12 7.05 -24.80
C GLU A 190 -19.10 8.09 -24.22
N SER A 191 -19.41 8.02 -22.92
CA SER A 191 -20.25 9.03 -22.26
C SER A 191 -19.60 10.42 -22.31
N ILE A 192 -18.28 10.51 -22.14
CA ILE A 192 -17.52 11.75 -22.25
C ILE A 192 -17.59 12.29 -23.69
N LYS A 193 -17.45 11.41 -24.68
CA LYS A 193 -17.55 11.77 -26.11
C LYS A 193 -18.92 12.28 -26.49
N ILE A 194 -19.97 11.58 -26.07
CA ILE A 194 -21.36 12.02 -26.26
C ILE A 194 -21.57 13.39 -25.60
N PHE A 195 -21.06 13.59 -24.39
CA PHE A 195 -21.16 14.87 -23.70
C PHE A 195 -20.59 16.04 -24.51
N PHE A 196 -19.37 15.93 -25.04
CA PHE A 196 -18.79 17.01 -25.86
C PHE A 196 -19.55 17.21 -27.19
N ASN A 197 -19.99 16.14 -27.84
CA ASN A 197 -20.78 16.25 -29.06
C ASN A 197 -22.12 16.99 -28.81
N GLU A 198 -22.83 16.62 -27.76
CA GLU A 198 -24.10 17.25 -27.37
C GLU A 198 -23.90 18.70 -26.92
N LEU A 199 -22.82 18.98 -26.20
CA LEU A 199 -22.49 20.33 -25.76
C LEU A 199 -22.17 21.27 -26.94
N SER A 200 -21.69 20.71 -28.06
CA SER A 200 -21.50 21.48 -29.30
C SER A 200 -22.81 21.92 -29.95
N CYS A 201 -23.89 21.19 -29.72
CA CYS A 201 -25.23 21.53 -30.20
C CYS A 201 -25.99 22.41 -29.20
N GLU A 202 -25.84 22.13 -27.90
CA GLU A 202 -26.49 22.81 -26.80
C GLU A 202 -25.41 23.43 -25.91
N LEU A 203 -25.07 24.70 -26.20
CA LEU A 203 -24.02 25.50 -25.55
C LEU A 203 -24.33 25.84 -24.07
N ASN A 204 -24.92 24.91 -23.33
CA ASN A 204 -25.24 25.00 -21.92
C ASN A 204 -24.65 23.78 -21.18
N PHE A 205 -23.50 24.00 -20.56
CA PHE A 205 -22.78 22.95 -19.82
C PHE A 205 -23.63 22.25 -18.77
N THR A 206 -24.38 22.99 -17.95
CA THR A 206 -25.10 22.41 -16.82
C THR A 206 -26.22 21.48 -17.29
N ILE A 207 -26.99 21.91 -18.29
CA ILE A 207 -28.10 21.10 -18.84
C ILE A 207 -27.54 19.86 -19.53
N THR A 208 -26.54 20.02 -20.40
CA THR A 208 -25.93 18.90 -21.13
C THR A 208 -25.28 17.92 -20.16
N PHE A 209 -24.58 18.40 -19.13
CA PHE A 209 -23.95 17.56 -18.10
C PHE A 209 -25.01 16.72 -17.38
N GLN A 210 -26.09 17.34 -16.92
CA GLN A 210 -27.17 16.63 -16.23
C GLN A 210 -27.85 15.60 -17.13
N ARG A 211 -28.10 15.94 -18.40
CA ARG A 211 -28.72 15.03 -19.35
C ARG A 211 -27.85 13.79 -19.63
N ILE A 212 -26.56 13.99 -19.88
CA ILE A 212 -25.67 12.90 -20.28
C ILE A 212 -25.22 12.03 -19.11
N PHE A 213 -24.92 12.63 -17.96
CA PHE A 213 -24.42 11.89 -16.80
C PHE A 213 -25.52 11.52 -15.79
N GLY A 214 -26.75 11.99 -15.99
CA GLY A 214 -27.89 11.64 -15.14
C GLY A 214 -27.86 12.26 -13.74
N LEU A 215 -26.99 13.25 -13.50
CA LEU A 215 -26.82 13.92 -12.21
C LEU A 215 -26.43 15.38 -12.40
N THR A 216 -26.89 16.25 -11.50
CA THR A 216 -26.50 17.66 -11.54
C THR A 216 -25.02 17.82 -11.25
N PHE A 217 -24.41 18.88 -11.76
CA PHE A 217 -23.00 19.15 -11.53
C PHE A 217 -22.65 19.27 -10.04
N GLU A 218 -23.56 19.84 -9.26
CA GLU A 218 -23.43 19.93 -7.81
C GLU A 218 -23.38 18.55 -7.13
N VAL A 219 -24.27 17.63 -7.54
CA VAL A 219 -24.30 16.25 -7.05
C VAL A 219 -23.01 15.51 -7.44
N ALA A 220 -22.44 15.78 -8.62
CA ALA A 220 -21.15 15.22 -9.03
C ALA A 220 -20.02 15.62 -8.06
N ILE A 221 -19.99 16.89 -7.65
CA ILE A 221 -18.99 17.41 -6.72
C ILE A 221 -19.16 16.79 -5.33
N ASP A 222 -20.41 16.63 -4.85
CA ASP A 222 -20.69 15.94 -3.59
C ASP A 222 -20.26 14.47 -3.63
N GLN A 223 -20.55 13.75 -4.71
CA GLN A 223 -20.11 12.36 -4.88
C GLN A 223 -18.58 12.23 -4.97
N TRP A 224 -17.91 13.16 -5.67
CA TRP A 224 -16.45 13.19 -5.70
C TRP A 224 -15.87 13.39 -4.30
N HIS A 225 -16.35 14.37 -3.55
CA HIS A 225 -15.93 14.62 -2.18
C HIS A 225 -16.11 13.36 -1.31
N ASP A 226 -17.29 12.75 -1.34
CA ASP A 226 -17.59 11.57 -0.56
C ASP A 226 -16.73 10.38 -0.96
N SER A 227 -16.40 10.24 -2.24
CA SER A 227 -15.49 9.20 -2.72
C SER A 227 -14.10 9.35 -2.10
N ILE A 228 -13.58 10.58 -1.99
CA ILE A 228 -12.30 10.85 -1.36
C ILE A 228 -12.40 10.50 0.13
N ILE A 229 -13.37 11.07 0.86
CA ILE A 229 -13.55 10.87 2.31
C ILE A 229 -13.78 9.40 2.68
N ASN A 230 -14.56 8.65 1.89
CA ASN A 230 -14.87 7.25 2.19
C ASN A 230 -13.66 6.32 2.05
N VAL A 231 -12.79 6.54 1.06
CA VAL A 231 -11.54 5.76 0.93
C VAL A 231 -10.69 5.89 2.20
N LEU A 232 -10.78 7.01 2.90
CA LEU A 232 -9.98 7.30 4.09
C LEU A 232 -10.58 6.72 5.36
N ASN A 233 -11.90 6.72 5.48
CA ASN A 233 -12.57 6.04 6.58
C ASN A 233 -12.27 4.54 6.52
N ARG A 234 -12.25 3.95 5.31
CA ARG A 234 -11.83 2.55 5.11
C ARG A 234 -10.35 2.35 5.44
N LYS A 235 -9.44 3.14 4.86
CA LYS A 235 -7.99 3.05 5.16
C LYS A 235 -7.68 3.29 6.64
N THR A 236 -8.41 4.17 7.32
CA THR A 236 -8.20 4.45 8.76
C THR A 236 -8.71 3.30 9.62
N ALA A 237 -9.87 2.73 9.30
CA ALA A 237 -10.38 1.54 9.96
C ALA A 237 -9.43 0.35 9.75
N GLU A 238 -9.00 0.09 8.51
CA GLU A 238 -8.02 -0.95 8.16
C GLU A 238 -6.69 -0.74 8.89
N ASN A 239 -6.14 0.47 8.89
CA ASN A 239 -4.91 0.79 9.60
C ASN A 239 -5.07 0.66 11.11
N SER A 240 -6.24 0.97 11.67
CA SER A 240 -6.50 0.79 13.10
C SER A 240 -6.57 -0.69 13.50
N SER A 241 -7.21 -1.51 12.67
CA SER A 241 -7.25 -2.98 12.83
C SER A 241 -5.85 -3.56 12.70
N LEU A 242 -5.12 -3.19 11.64
CA LEU A 242 -3.76 -3.65 11.42
C LEU A 242 -2.83 -3.23 12.56
N ARG A 243 -2.90 -1.99 13.03
CA ARG A 243 -2.11 -1.55 14.21
C ARG A 243 -2.44 -2.37 15.46
N GLN A 244 -3.70 -2.75 15.65
CA GLN A 244 -4.10 -3.58 16.77
C GLN A 244 -3.53 -5.00 16.66
N GLU A 245 -3.52 -5.58 15.46
CA GLU A 245 -2.93 -6.89 15.18
C GLU A 245 -1.40 -6.89 15.33
N LEU A 246 -0.72 -5.87 14.78
CA LEU A 246 0.74 -5.74 14.82
C LEU A 246 1.29 -5.50 16.24
N LYS A 247 0.47 -5.02 17.18
CA LYS A 247 0.89 -4.63 18.53
C LYS A 247 1.64 -5.71 19.30
N TYR A 248 1.34 -6.98 19.04
CA TYR A 248 1.88 -8.12 19.78
C TYR A 248 2.84 -8.97 18.95
N LEU A 249 3.13 -8.54 17.73
CA LEU A 249 4.13 -9.16 16.87
C LEU A 249 5.53 -8.67 17.26
N ASN A 250 6.54 -9.51 17.03
CA ASN A 250 7.93 -9.05 17.05
C ASN A 250 8.24 -8.29 15.74
N SER A 251 9.43 -7.69 15.66
CA SER A 251 9.82 -6.90 14.49
C SER A 251 9.85 -7.73 13.20
N PHE A 252 10.27 -9.01 13.27
CA PHE A 252 10.35 -9.90 12.10
C PHE A 252 8.96 -10.25 11.57
N GLU A 253 8.08 -10.70 12.44
CA GLU A 253 6.68 -11.00 12.12
C GLU A 253 5.96 -9.76 11.59
N THR A 254 6.24 -8.57 12.14
CA THR A 254 5.67 -7.34 11.62
C THR A 254 6.15 -7.08 10.18
N ALA A 255 7.44 -7.22 9.92
CA ALA A 255 8.00 -7.07 8.58
C ALA A 255 7.37 -8.07 7.59
N LEU A 256 7.11 -9.31 8.04
CA LEU A 256 6.40 -10.33 7.26
C LEU A 256 4.95 -9.96 6.96
N VAL A 257 4.19 -9.45 7.94
CA VAL A 257 2.82 -9.00 7.72
C VAL A 257 2.77 -7.85 6.71
N ILE A 258 3.68 -6.88 6.82
CA ILE A 258 3.76 -5.75 5.90
C ILE A 258 4.12 -6.25 4.49
N LEU A 259 5.10 -7.14 4.39
CA LEU A 259 5.48 -7.79 3.13
C LEU A 259 4.27 -8.47 2.48
N ALA A 260 3.56 -9.34 3.22
CA ALA A 260 2.38 -10.04 2.75
C ALA A 260 1.31 -9.08 2.20
N LYS A 261 1.07 -7.96 2.89
CA LYS A 261 0.14 -6.92 2.42
C LYS A 261 0.59 -6.26 1.12
N ILE A 262 1.89 -5.94 0.97
CA ILE A 262 2.43 -5.34 -0.26
C ILE A 262 2.25 -6.28 -1.44
N VAL A 263 2.52 -7.58 -1.24
CA VAL A 263 2.38 -8.62 -2.28
C VAL A 263 0.95 -9.14 -2.42
N LYS A 264 -0.01 -8.53 -1.73
CA LYS A 264 -1.45 -8.86 -1.76
C LYS A 264 -1.74 -10.34 -1.42
N ARG A 265 -1.09 -10.83 -0.37
CA ARG A 265 -1.30 -12.16 0.20
C ARG A 265 -1.76 -12.05 1.65
N ASP A 266 -2.47 -13.07 2.09
CA ASP A 266 -2.79 -13.29 3.50
C ASP A 266 -1.53 -13.77 4.25
N TYR A 267 -1.58 -13.77 5.58
CA TYR A 267 -0.45 -14.18 6.44
C TYR A 267 -0.90 -14.93 7.70
N GLN A 268 -2.18 -14.88 8.04
CA GLN A 268 -2.67 -15.19 9.38
C GLN A 268 -2.37 -16.64 9.77
N LEU A 269 -2.40 -17.57 8.81
CA LEU A 269 -2.02 -18.97 9.03
C LEU A 269 -0.53 -19.22 9.26
N MET A 270 0.36 -18.23 9.07
CA MET A 270 1.74 -18.35 9.59
C MET A 270 1.77 -18.50 11.10
N PHE A 271 0.69 -18.11 11.78
CA PHE A 271 0.55 -18.20 13.23
C PHE A 271 -0.09 -19.50 13.72
N ILE A 272 -0.43 -20.43 12.84
CA ILE A 272 -1.21 -21.60 13.20
C ILE A 272 -0.49 -22.52 14.19
N ASN A 273 0.85 -22.56 14.14
CA ASN A 273 1.67 -23.39 15.03
C ASN A 273 2.03 -22.72 16.37
N TYR A 274 1.56 -21.50 16.65
CA TYR A 274 1.89 -20.80 17.91
C TYR A 274 1.15 -21.35 19.14
N TRP A 275 0.22 -22.29 18.97
CA TRP A 275 -0.51 -22.88 20.10
C TRP A 275 0.19 -24.05 20.81
N ARG A 276 1.51 -24.23 20.71
CA ARG A 276 2.15 -25.42 21.31
C ARG A 276 1.94 -25.56 22.81
N GLY A 277 1.76 -26.81 23.27
CA GLY A 277 1.59 -27.17 24.67
C GLY A 277 2.83 -26.88 25.53
N ILE A 278 2.64 -26.85 26.85
CA ILE A 278 3.73 -26.92 27.82
C ILE A 278 4.10 -28.39 27.97
N ASP A 279 5.28 -28.76 27.48
CA ASP A 279 5.71 -30.14 27.36
C ASP A 279 5.67 -30.88 28.70
N ALA A 280 5.12 -32.09 28.73
CA ALA A 280 4.88 -32.91 29.92
C ALA A 280 6.14 -33.66 30.39
N ASP A 281 6.99 -34.06 29.45
CA ASP A 281 7.92 -35.20 29.62
C ASP A 281 9.30 -34.84 30.17
N PHE A 282 9.48 -33.62 30.68
CA PHE A 282 10.71 -33.21 31.35
C PHE A 282 10.60 -33.37 32.87
N ASP A 283 10.66 -34.62 33.35
CA ASP A 283 10.46 -35.00 34.76
C ASP A 283 11.42 -34.30 35.75
N ASP A 284 12.52 -33.70 35.27
CA ASP A 284 13.56 -33.06 36.12
C ASP A 284 13.83 -31.57 35.83
N GLN A 285 13.00 -30.89 35.02
CA GLN A 285 13.25 -29.50 34.65
C GLN A 285 12.32 -28.49 35.34
N THR A 286 12.89 -27.34 35.71
CA THR A 286 12.13 -26.20 36.24
C THR A 286 11.03 -25.77 35.26
N LEU A 287 9.89 -25.29 35.78
CA LEU A 287 8.78 -24.76 34.97
C LEU A 287 9.26 -23.82 33.86
N SER A 288 10.29 -23.01 34.12
CA SER A 288 10.90 -22.16 33.11
C SER A 288 11.28 -22.95 31.86
N LYS A 289 12.05 -24.03 31.94
CA LYS A 289 12.54 -24.74 30.75
C LYS A 289 11.44 -25.40 29.93
N ARG A 290 10.32 -25.79 30.56
CA ARG A 290 9.15 -26.39 29.89
C ARG A 290 8.31 -25.38 29.09
N LEU A 291 8.48 -24.08 29.35
CA LEU A 291 7.78 -23.00 28.67
C LEU A 291 8.61 -22.50 27.47
N ASP A 292 9.04 -23.38 26.58
CA ASP A 292 9.83 -22.96 25.41
C ASP A 292 8.92 -22.49 24.26
N SER A 293 9.30 -21.37 23.64
CA SER A 293 8.53 -20.76 22.56
C SER A 293 9.11 -21.24 21.22
N PHE A 294 8.66 -22.40 20.75
CA PHE A 294 9.10 -22.94 19.48
C PHE A 294 8.52 -22.11 18.32
N ALA A 295 9.33 -21.21 17.77
CA ALA A 295 8.96 -20.31 16.68
C ALA A 295 9.43 -20.79 15.29
N ASP A 296 10.01 -21.98 15.20
CA ASP A 296 10.81 -22.37 14.03
C ASP A 296 9.99 -22.78 12.79
N ASP A 297 8.68 -23.03 12.92
CA ASP A 297 7.87 -23.61 11.83
C ASP A 297 6.86 -22.64 11.18
N ASN A 298 6.99 -21.34 11.47
CA ASN A 298 6.03 -20.33 11.00
C ASN A 298 6.24 -19.97 9.53
N LEU A 299 7.50 -20.02 9.07
CA LEU A 299 7.84 -19.76 7.68
C LEU A 299 7.30 -20.85 6.74
N SER A 300 7.35 -22.13 7.17
CA SER A 300 6.76 -23.24 6.44
C SER A 300 5.26 -23.05 6.25
N SER A 301 4.57 -22.60 7.29
CA SER A 301 3.12 -22.33 7.24
C SER A 301 2.79 -21.14 6.33
N LEU A 302 3.59 -20.07 6.40
CA LEU A 302 3.45 -18.91 5.50
C LEU A 302 3.63 -19.31 4.03
N GLU A 303 4.63 -20.15 3.75
CA GLU A 303 4.88 -20.69 2.41
C GLU A 303 3.73 -21.58 1.96
N PHE A 304 3.34 -22.56 2.78
CA PHE A 304 2.35 -23.57 2.42
C PHE A 304 0.96 -22.97 2.15
N TYR A 305 0.49 -22.14 3.09
CA TYR A 305 -0.88 -21.61 3.06
C TYR A 305 -1.02 -20.34 2.20
N HIS A 306 0.01 -19.50 2.15
CA HIS A 306 -0.08 -18.18 1.50
C HIS A 306 0.88 -18.01 0.31
N GLY A 307 1.69 -19.02 0.00
CA GLY A 307 2.58 -19.02 -1.15
C GLY A 307 3.73 -18.01 -1.03
N ILE A 308 4.11 -17.61 0.18
CA ILE A 308 5.24 -16.70 0.40
C ILE A 308 6.40 -17.50 0.99
N ARG A 309 7.38 -17.85 0.16
CA ARG A 309 8.63 -18.46 0.60
C ARG A 309 9.62 -17.36 0.96
N LEU A 310 10.24 -17.42 2.13
CA LEU A 310 11.40 -16.59 2.46
C LEU A 310 12.70 -17.34 2.24
N ASN A 311 13.66 -16.65 1.63
CA ASN A 311 15.00 -17.14 1.43
C ASN A 311 15.98 -16.24 2.19
N LEU A 312 16.86 -16.84 2.99
CA LEU A 312 17.93 -16.13 3.66
C LEU A 312 19.12 -15.96 2.70
N LEU A 313 19.45 -14.71 2.37
CA LEU A 313 20.69 -14.38 1.71
C LEU A 313 21.82 -14.33 2.75
N LYS A 314 22.91 -15.04 2.46
CA LYS A 314 24.16 -14.99 3.24
C LYS A 314 25.21 -14.20 2.44
N PRO A 315 25.14 -12.86 2.43
CA PRO A 315 26.06 -12.05 1.63
C PRO A 315 27.49 -12.14 2.17
N VAL A 316 28.46 -12.01 1.27
CA VAL A 316 29.89 -12.05 1.63
C VAL A 316 30.36 -10.69 2.16
N THR A 317 29.76 -9.58 1.70
CA THR A 317 30.13 -8.21 2.07
C THR A 317 28.92 -7.28 2.17
N ALA A 318 29.07 -6.14 2.83
CA ALA A 318 28.04 -5.09 2.87
C ALA A 318 27.69 -4.54 1.48
N GLU A 319 28.70 -4.40 0.63
CA GLU A 319 28.55 -3.89 -0.73
C GLU A 319 27.74 -4.88 -1.58
N SER A 320 28.04 -6.18 -1.49
CA SER A 320 27.26 -7.20 -2.21
C SER A 320 25.82 -7.27 -1.71
N ALA A 321 25.62 -7.19 -0.39
CA ALA A 321 24.32 -7.12 0.24
C ALA A 321 23.51 -5.90 -0.25
N TRP A 322 24.10 -4.72 -0.23
CA TRP A 322 23.46 -3.47 -0.68
C TRP A 322 23.09 -3.52 -2.16
N ASN A 323 24.00 -3.98 -3.02
CA ASN A 323 23.73 -4.11 -4.45
C ASN A 323 22.59 -5.10 -4.72
N PHE A 324 22.53 -6.22 -3.99
CA PHE A 324 21.41 -7.15 -4.09
C PHE A 324 20.08 -6.47 -3.74
N ILE A 325 20.02 -5.73 -2.63
CA ILE A 325 18.81 -4.99 -2.23
C ILE A 325 18.39 -4.01 -3.34
N ILE A 326 19.34 -3.28 -3.94
CA ILE A 326 19.06 -2.34 -5.04
C ILE A 326 18.44 -3.07 -6.23
N GLU A 327 18.98 -4.21 -6.64
CA GLU A 327 18.46 -4.97 -7.79
C GLU A 327 17.06 -5.54 -7.54
N GLU A 328 16.77 -6.00 -6.32
CA GLU A 328 15.42 -6.41 -5.92
C GLU A 328 14.45 -5.22 -5.95
N LEU A 329 14.84 -4.07 -5.40
CA LEU A 329 14.00 -2.88 -5.37
C LEU A 329 13.72 -2.30 -6.76
N LYS A 330 14.65 -2.41 -7.72
CA LYS A 330 14.41 -2.05 -9.13
C LYS A 330 13.30 -2.87 -9.77
N GLN A 331 13.09 -4.09 -9.28
CA GLN A 331 12.02 -4.99 -9.71
C GLN A 331 10.77 -4.85 -8.84
N TYR A 332 10.71 -3.85 -7.96
CA TYR A 332 9.64 -3.64 -6.98
C TYR A 332 9.50 -4.80 -5.98
N CYS A 333 10.58 -5.52 -5.70
CA CYS A 333 10.64 -6.59 -4.71
C CYS A 333 11.20 -6.05 -3.38
N PRO A 334 10.38 -5.82 -2.35
CA PRO A 334 10.87 -5.44 -1.04
C PRO A 334 11.62 -6.59 -0.35
N VAL A 335 12.54 -6.23 0.54
CA VAL A 335 13.36 -7.18 1.29
C VAL A 335 13.29 -6.90 2.78
N ILE A 336 13.34 -7.95 3.60
CA ILE A 336 13.42 -7.81 5.06
C ILE A 336 14.88 -7.89 5.45
N ILE A 337 15.34 -6.99 6.31
CA ILE A 337 16.71 -7.02 6.83
C ILE A 337 16.70 -7.20 8.34
N LEU A 338 17.68 -7.93 8.86
CA LEU A 338 18.07 -7.87 10.27
C LEU A 338 19.19 -6.86 10.42
N THR A 339 18.99 -5.89 11.31
CA THR A 339 19.94 -4.81 11.58
C THR A 339 20.05 -4.57 13.09
N ASP A 340 20.88 -3.62 13.48
CA ASP A 340 21.03 -3.14 14.86
C ASP A 340 20.36 -1.77 15.00
N THR A 341 19.44 -1.65 15.96
CA THR A 341 18.71 -0.40 16.21
C THR A 341 19.63 0.78 16.55
N TYR A 342 20.83 0.52 17.06
CA TYR A 342 21.83 1.55 17.34
C TYR A 342 22.15 2.38 16.08
N TRP A 343 22.04 1.76 14.90
CA TRP A 343 22.37 2.37 13.60
C TRP A 343 21.15 2.74 12.77
N CYS A 344 19.92 2.61 13.29
CA CYS A 344 18.69 2.95 12.58
C CYS A 344 18.24 4.39 12.92
N PRO A 345 18.43 5.41 12.05
CA PRO A 345 18.22 6.82 12.41
C PRO A 345 16.80 7.18 12.84
N TRP A 346 15.81 6.41 12.41
CA TRP A 346 14.40 6.59 12.76
C TRP A 346 13.99 5.87 14.07
N HIS A 347 14.86 5.03 14.64
CA HIS A 347 14.53 4.25 15.83
C HIS A 347 14.94 4.99 17.11
N GLU A 348 14.15 4.85 18.18
CA GLU A 348 14.39 5.56 19.45
C GLU A 348 15.72 5.19 20.14
N ALA A 349 16.27 4.03 19.79
CA ALA A 349 17.55 3.50 20.27
C ALA A 349 18.77 3.95 19.46
N TYR A 350 18.58 4.76 18.41
CA TYR A 350 19.66 5.25 17.56
C TYR A 350 20.74 5.95 18.38
N GLY A 351 21.99 5.48 18.28
CA GLY A 351 23.13 5.98 19.04
C GLY A 351 23.04 5.79 20.56
N LYS A 352 22.12 4.95 21.07
CA LYS A 352 21.89 4.76 22.52
C LYS A 352 22.19 3.34 22.99
N TYR A 353 21.58 2.34 22.37
CA TYR A 353 21.78 0.94 22.76
C TYR A 353 21.57 -0.01 21.58
N HIS A 354 22.21 -1.18 21.68
CA HIS A 354 22.18 -2.22 20.66
C HIS A 354 20.99 -3.16 20.87
N GLU A 355 20.21 -3.38 19.82
CA GLU A 355 19.12 -4.34 19.81
C GLU A 355 18.99 -4.91 18.38
N ALA A 356 18.86 -6.23 18.26
CA ALA A 356 18.60 -6.87 16.98
C ALA A 356 17.18 -6.52 16.51
N TYR A 357 17.05 -6.02 15.29
CA TYR A 357 15.80 -5.50 14.78
C TYR A 357 15.56 -5.85 13.33
N TYR A 358 14.31 -6.14 13.00
CA TYR A 358 13.91 -6.40 11.63
C TYR A 358 13.09 -5.24 11.09
N CYS A 359 13.40 -4.79 9.87
CA CYS A 359 12.58 -3.83 9.14
C CYS A 359 12.43 -4.25 7.68
N LEU A 360 11.41 -3.72 7.02
CA LEU A 360 11.18 -3.96 5.60
C LEU A 360 11.77 -2.81 4.79
N VAL A 361 12.66 -3.10 3.85
CA VAL A 361 13.14 -2.14 2.87
C VAL A 361 12.23 -2.20 1.64
N ASN A 362 11.57 -1.09 1.32
CA ASN A 362 10.57 -1.02 0.24
C ASN A 362 10.86 0.11 -0.77
N GLY A 363 12.05 0.70 -0.72
CA GLY A 363 12.41 1.74 -1.66
C GLY A 363 13.84 2.20 -1.47
N MET A 364 14.26 3.11 -2.35
CA MET A 364 15.54 3.79 -2.29
C MET A 364 15.42 5.19 -2.88
N SER A 365 16.34 6.08 -2.52
CA SER A 365 16.46 7.38 -3.19
C SER A 365 16.77 7.21 -4.67
N GLU A 366 16.47 8.21 -5.51
CA GLU A 366 16.79 8.17 -6.95
C GLU A 366 18.28 7.93 -7.21
N SER A 367 19.14 8.43 -6.31
CA SER A 367 20.59 8.24 -6.34
C SER A 367 21.07 6.87 -5.82
N GLY A 368 20.19 6.05 -5.23
CA GLY A 368 20.56 4.80 -4.56
C GLY A 368 21.40 4.97 -3.29
N GLN A 369 21.51 6.19 -2.75
CA GLN A 369 22.35 6.50 -1.59
C GLN A 369 21.70 6.13 -0.24
N TYR A 370 20.37 6.07 -0.20
CA TYR A 370 19.61 5.76 1.00
C TYR A 370 18.53 4.72 0.69
N LEU A 371 18.39 3.75 1.57
CA LEU A 371 17.24 2.82 1.56
C LEU A 371 16.08 3.41 2.34
N THR A 372 14.88 3.16 1.86
CA THR A 372 13.63 3.54 2.52
C THR A 372 13.08 2.33 3.27
N CYS A 373 12.94 2.47 4.57
CA CYS A 373 12.57 1.41 5.51
C CYS A 373 11.18 1.65 6.10
N ILE A 374 10.41 0.58 6.22
CA ILE A 374 9.12 0.52 6.90
C ILE A 374 9.33 -0.26 8.22
N ASP A 375 8.86 0.34 9.31
CA ASP A 375 9.03 -0.14 10.68
C ASP A 375 7.66 -0.16 11.38
N ASN A 376 7.45 -1.11 12.30
CA ASN A 376 6.26 -1.16 13.15
C ASN A 376 6.04 0.15 13.95
N LYS A 377 7.12 0.85 14.32
CA LYS A 377 7.05 2.10 15.08
C LYS A 377 6.71 3.29 14.18
N ILE A 378 7.08 3.22 12.90
CA ILE A 378 6.76 4.23 11.88
C ILE A 378 5.25 4.32 11.65
N PHE A 379 4.52 3.21 11.74
CA PHE A 379 3.05 3.28 11.64
C PHE A 379 2.39 4.18 12.69
N LYS A 380 3.09 4.66 13.73
CA LYS A 380 2.53 5.62 14.70
C LYS A 380 2.43 7.05 14.15
N THR A 381 3.29 7.45 13.22
CA THR A 381 3.32 8.79 12.61
C THR A 381 3.10 8.62 11.10
N LYS A 382 2.02 9.19 10.56
CA LYS A 382 1.51 8.89 9.21
C LYS A 382 2.50 9.16 8.05
N ASP A 383 3.61 9.85 8.31
CA ASP A 383 4.45 10.45 7.25
C ASP A 383 5.95 10.13 7.34
N GLN A 384 6.39 9.18 8.17
CA GLN A 384 7.84 8.97 8.41
C GLN A 384 8.34 7.61 7.92
N MET A 385 8.55 7.43 6.62
CA MET A 385 9.41 6.32 6.19
C MET A 385 10.84 6.56 6.71
N GLY A 386 11.44 5.53 7.30
CA GLY A 386 12.80 5.61 7.83
C GLY A 386 13.79 5.62 6.67
N THR A 387 14.85 6.41 6.76
CA THR A 387 15.92 6.41 5.76
C THR A 387 17.19 5.82 6.35
N MET A 388 17.82 4.91 5.60
CA MET A 388 19.03 4.21 6.02
C MET A 388 20.15 4.48 5.01
N PRO A 389 21.13 5.33 5.37
CA PRO A 389 22.34 5.53 4.57
C PRO A 389 23.18 4.25 4.46
N PHE A 390 23.95 4.12 3.37
CA PHE A 390 24.86 2.99 3.18
C PHE A 390 25.83 2.79 4.35
N TYR A 391 26.38 3.86 4.92
CA TYR A 391 27.28 3.78 6.07
C TYR A 391 26.64 3.07 7.28
N ASN A 392 25.40 3.47 7.61
CA ASN A 392 24.65 2.87 8.70
C ASN A 392 24.33 1.40 8.39
N PHE A 393 23.85 1.11 7.18
CA PHE A 393 23.58 -0.26 6.73
C PHE A 393 24.83 -1.13 6.86
N LYS A 394 25.95 -0.71 6.27
CA LYS A 394 27.24 -1.42 6.26
C LYS A 394 27.72 -1.80 7.65
N THR A 395 27.43 -0.97 8.64
CA THR A 395 27.88 -1.17 10.02
C THR A 395 26.94 -2.06 10.83
N SER A 396 25.69 -2.26 10.38
CA SER A 396 24.62 -2.81 11.21
C SER A 396 23.90 -4.03 10.67
N PHE A 397 23.89 -4.24 9.36
CA PHE A 397 23.17 -5.35 8.74
C PHE A 397 23.78 -6.70 9.18
N LYS A 398 22.90 -7.69 9.36
CA LYS A 398 23.27 -9.04 9.79
C LYS A 398 22.73 -10.10 8.85
N GLU A 399 21.46 -9.98 8.46
CA GLU A 399 20.75 -10.94 7.61
C GLU A 399 19.87 -10.19 6.60
N ILE A 400 19.63 -10.81 5.45
CA ILE A 400 18.70 -10.32 4.44
C ILE A 400 17.78 -11.49 4.06
N TYR A 401 16.48 -11.25 4.14
CA TYR A 401 15.46 -12.15 3.66
C TYR A 401 14.81 -11.53 2.42
N TYR A 402 14.82 -12.28 1.33
CA TYR A 402 14.05 -11.98 0.13
C TYR A 402 12.96 -13.03 -0.02
N TYR A 403 11.93 -12.72 -0.82
CA TYR A 403 10.80 -13.61 -0.96
C TYR A 403 10.66 -14.14 -2.38
N GLN A 404 10.00 -15.29 -2.49
CA GLN A 404 9.52 -15.83 -3.74
C GLN A 404 8.02 -16.07 -3.59
N LEU A 405 7.24 -15.58 -4.56
CA LEU A 405 5.82 -15.92 -4.65
C LEU A 405 5.68 -17.25 -5.38
N LEU A 406 5.00 -18.19 -4.74
CA LEU A 406 4.59 -19.44 -5.35
C LEU A 406 3.25 -19.23 -6.06
N SER A 407 3.11 -19.83 -7.24
CA SER A 407 1.92 -19.71 -8.08
C SER A 407 0.69 -20.40 -7.48
N GLN A 408 0.90 -21.36 -6.58
CA GLN A 408 -0.16 -22.12 -5.92
C GLN A 408 -0.10 -21.86 -4.41
N SER A 409 -1.17 -21.26 -3.87
CA SER A 409 -1.54 -21.48 -2.48
C SER A 409 -2.21 -22.86 -2.41
N HIS A 410 -1.81 -23.72 -1.49
CA HIS A 410 -2.51 -24.98 -1.30
C HIS A 410 -3.97 -24.67 -0.92
N SER A 411 -4.92 -25.37 -1.56
CA SER A 411 -6.28 -25.39 -1.02
C SER A 411 -6.24 -26.17 0.28
N TYR A 412 -6.85 -25.64 1.33
CA TYR A 412 -6.94 -26.28 2.63
C TYR A 412 -8.35 -26.13 3.18
N TYR A 413 -8.79 -27.11 3.94
CA TYR A 413 -9.99 -27.02 4.74
C TYR A 413 -9.62 -26.77 6.21
N PRO A 414 -10.48 -26.12 7.02
CA PRO A 414 -10.21 -25.90 8.43
C PRO A 414 -9.88 -27.19 9.17
N GLN A 415 -10.51 -28.30 8.79
CA GLN A 415 -10.28 -29.61 9.40
C GLN A 415 -8.83 -30.07 9.22
N ASP A 416 -8.24 -29.91 8.03
CA ASP A 416 -6.87 -30.31 7.75
C ASP A 416 -5.91 -29.47 8.60
N VAL A 417 -6.17 -28.15 8.66
CA VAL A 417 -5.41 -27.22 9.48
C VAL A 417 -5.51 -27.58 10.97
N PHE A 418 -6.69 -27.95 11.47
CA PHE A 418 -6.86 -28.35 12.88
C PHE A 418 -6.19 -29.69 13.20
N GLN A 419 -6.27 -30.67 12.31
CA GLN A 419 -5.63 -31.97 12.53
C GLN A 419 -4.12 -31.84 12.67
N ASP A 420 -3.49 -30.95 11.89
CA ASP A 420 -2.06 -30.68 11.99
C ASP A 420 -1.69 -29.98 13.30
N VAL A 421 -2.52 -29.06 13.77
CA VAL A 421 -2.32 -28.38 15.06
C VAL A 421 -2.52 -29.32 16.23
N ILE A 422 -3.55 -30.17 16.20
CA ILE A 422 -3.91 -31.04 17.33
C ILE A 422 -2.88 -32.15 17.54
N LYS A 423 -2.34 -32.73 16.45
CA LYS A 423 -1.34 -33.81 16.51
C LYS A 423 -0.04 -33.39 17.21
N GLN A 424 0.25 -32.09 17.30
CA GLN A 424 1.49 -31.58 17.88
C GLN A 424 1.39 -31.35 19.42
N HIS A 425 0.23 -31.59 20.07
CA HIS A 425 -0.04 -30.99 21.39
C HIS A 425 -0.63 -31.97 22.44
N GLU A 426 0.23 -32.51 23.30
CA GLU A 426 -0.16 -33.01 24.62
C GLU A 426 0.31 -32.03 25.72
N MET A 427 -0.54 -31.70 26.70
CA MET A 427 -0.13 -30.97 27.91
C MET A 427 -0.44 -31.81 29.14
N ASP A 428 0.58 -32.08 29.96
CA ASP A 428 0.39 -32.54 31.34
C ASP A 428 0.86 -31.49 32.34
N LEU A 429 -0.11 -30.79 32.92
CA LEU A 429 0.11 -29.79 33.98
C LEU A 429 0.14 -30.42 35.40
N LYS A 430 -0.09 -31.73 35.56
CA LYS A 430 -0.47 -32.30 36.87
C LYS A 430 0.70 -32.59 37.84
N LYS A 431 1.96 -32.31 37.51
CA LYS A 431 3.08 -33.00 38.21
C LYS A 431 4.10 -32.21 39.04
N GLN A 432 4.08 -30.88 39.20
CA GLN A 432 5.17 -30.24 39.98
C GLN A 432 4.83 -29.02 40.87
N PRO A 433 5.56 -28.86 41.99
CA PRO A 433 5.46 -27.70 42.87
C PRO A 433 6.10 -26.46 42.24
N LEU A 434 5.32 -25.36 42.17
CA LEU A 434 5.71 -24.03 41.69
C LEU A 434 6.75 -23.30 42.57
N SER A 435 7.44 -24.00 43.48
CA SER A 435 8.25 -23.40 44.53
C SER A 435 9.60 -22.83 44.08
N ASN A 436 10.02 -23.03 42.83
CA ASN A 436 11.37 -22.69 42.35
C ASN A 436 11.38 -21.63 41.22
N LEU A 437 10.80 -20.44 41.49
CA LEU A 437 10.72 -19.29 40.56
C LEU A 437 11.97 -18.38 40.61
N ASN A 438 13.17 -18.93 40.78
CA ASN A 438 14.37 -18.11 41.02
C ASN A 438 14.90 -17.38 39.77
N ASP A 439 14.70 -17.91 38.56
CA ASP A 439 15.05 -17.23 37.30
C ASP A 439 13.90 -16.37 36.77
N LYS A 440 13.76 -15.26 37.48
CA LYS A 440 12.73 -14.27 37.30
C LYS A 440 12.72 -13.64 35.89
N ALA A 441 13.86 -13.25 35.31
CA ALA A 441 13.87 -12.57 34.01
C ALA A 441 13.44 -13.51 32.87
N SER A 442 13.91 -14.76 32.91
CA SER A 442 13.51 -15.83 31.98
C SER A 442 12.02 -16.13 32.05
N LEU A 443 11.44 -16.18 33.26
CA LEU A 443 9.99 -16.38 33.44
C LEU A 443 9.16 -15.27 32.81
N LEU A 444 9.52 -13.99 33.01
CA LEU A 444 8.79 -12.87 32.41
C LEU A 444 8.80 -12.94 30.89
N LYS A 445 9.95 -13.27 30.29
CA LYS A 445 10.08 -13.46 28.84
C LYS A 445 9.19 -14.60 28.35
N ARG A 446 9.25 -15.77 28.99
CA ARG A 446 8.45 -16.94 28.61
C ARG A 446 6.95 -16.70 28.72
N PHE A 447 6.48 -16.00 29.75
CA PHE A 447 5.06 -15.61 29.82
C PHE A 447 4.66 -14.59 28.75
N ASP A 448 5.58 -13.71 28.35
CA ASP A 448 5.38 -12.81 27.21
C ASP A 448 5.23 -13.62 25.91
N ASP A 449 6.09 -14.61 25.71
CA ASP A 449 6.07 -15.48 24.53
C ASP A 449 4.80 -16.33 24.48
N ILE A 450 4.37 -16.93 25.60
CA ILE A 450 3.10 -17.67 25.70
C ILE A 450 1.92 -16.75 25.35
N PHE A 451 1.84 -15.59 26.01
CA PHE A 451 0.78 -14.61 25.77
C PHE A 451 0.68 -14.25 24.28
N ARG A 452 1.81 -13.86 23.67
CA ARG A 452 1.89 -13.47 22.26
C ARG A 452 1.57 -14.65 21.34
N GLY A 453 2.04 -15.85 21.67
CA GLY A 453 1.74 -17.05 20.90
C GLY A 453 0.24 -17.37 20.88
N ARG A 454 -0.44 -17.32 22.03
CA ARG A 454 -1.90 -17.50 22.07
C ARG A 454 -2.65 -16.39 21.33
N TYR A 455 -2.16 -15.16 21.38
CA TYR A 455 -2.73 -14.06 20.61
C TYR A 455 -2.63 -14.31 19.10
N LYS A 456 -1.44 -14.71 18.63
CA LYS A 456 -1.16 -15.02 17.22
C LYS A 456 -1.98 -16.21 16.74
N PHE A 457 -2.10 -17.26 17.54
CA PHE A 457 -2.98 -18.37 17.20
C PHE A 457 -4.45 -17.95 17.11
N ALA A 458 -4.92 -17.06 17.99
CA ALA A 458 -6.26 -16.51 17.90
C ALA A 458 -6.50 -15.74 16.58
N ILE A 459 -5.47 -15.04 16.04
CA ILE A 459 -5.52 -14.42 14.70
C ILE A 459 -5.72 -15.48 13.62
N ALA A 460 -4.96 -16.58 13.66
CA ALA A 460 -5.12 -17.68 12.71
C ALA A 460 -6.54 -18.28 12.76
N LEU A 461 -7.08 -18.51 13.97
CA LEU A 461 -8.45 -18.98 14.15
C LEU A 461 -9.49 -17.97 13.64
N GLN A 462 -9.30 -16.68 13.89
CA GLN A 462 -10.23 -15.65 13.41
C GLN A 462 -10.27 -15.62 11.89
N TYR A 463 -9.10 -15.73 11.25
CA TYR A 463 -8.99 -15.82 9.80
C TYR A 463 -9.74 -17.03 9.23
N LEU A 464 -9.57 -18.22 9.82
CA LEU A 464 -10.33 -19.41 9.42
C LEU A 464 -11.85 -19.20 9.62
N ALA A 465 -12.25 -18.65 10.76
CA ALA A 465 -13.65 -18.38 11.04
C ALA A 465 -14.28 -17.45 10.00
N ASP A 466 -13.59 -16.38 9.62
CA ASP A 466 -14.11 -15.41 8.66
C ASP A 466 -14.05 -15.93 7.21
N ARG A 467 -13.04 -16.72 6.86
CA ARG A 467 -12.89 -17.33 5.53
C ARG A 467 -13.97 -18.38 5.23
N PHE A 468 -14.37 -19.15 6.24
CA PHE A 468 -15.33 -20.26 6.10
C PHE A 468 -16.71 -19.96 6.71
N ASP A 469 -16.93 -18.75 7.22
CA ASP A 469 -18.13 -18.33 7.97
C ASP A 469 -18.50 -19.31 9.11
N ASP A 470 -17.47 -19.84 9.80
CA ASP A 470 -17.67 -20.85 10.81
C ASP A 470 -17.82 -20.26 12.22
N ARG A 471 -19.01 -20.44 12.80
CA ARG A 471 -19.37 -19.89 14.11
C ARG A 471 -18.63 -20.57 15.26
N GLU A 472 -18.32 -21.86 15.16
CA GLU A 472 -17.61 -22.59 16.21
C GLU A 472 -16.14 -22.18 16.24
N ILE A 473 -15.48 -22.09 15.07
CA ILE A 473 -14.11 -21.56 14.98
C ILE A 473 -14.05 -20.12 15.51
N LYS A 474 -15.07 -19.30 15.21
CA LYS A 474 -15.17 -17.94 15.74
C LYS A 474 -15.24 -17.93 17.27
N GLN A 475 -15.95 -18.89 17.86
CA GLN A 475 -15.99 -19.05 19.31
C GLN A 475 -14.62 -19.49 19.86
N PHE A 476 -13.92 -20.42 19.19
CA PHE A 476 -12.58 -20.82 19.58
C PHE A 476 -11.58 -19.65 19.54
N SER A 477 -11.63 -18.82 18.49
CA SER A 477 -10.81 -17.61 18.39
C SER A 477 -11.06 -16.66 19.57
N ARG A 478 -12.32 -16.38 19.89
CA ARG A 478 -12.71 -15.53 21.02
C ARG A 478 -12.19 -16.07 22.35
N GLU A 479 -12.36 -17.36 22.61
CA GLU A 479 -11.83 -17.99 23.83
C GLU A 479 -10.30 -17.93 23.88
N MET A 480 -9.62 -18.10 22.74
CA MET A 480 -8.17 -17.99 22.68
C MET A 480 -7.67 -16.56 22.95
N PHE A 481 -8.38 -15.52 22.49
CA PHE A 481 -8.09 -14.14 22.88
C PHE A 481 -8.27 -13.91 24.39
N ILE A 482 -9.26 -14.56 25.02
CA ILE A 482 -9.46 -14.50 26.47
C ILE A 482 -8.30 -15.19 27.20
N ILE A 483 -7.90 -16.39 26.76
CA ILE A 483 -6.77 -17.15 27.29
C ILE A 483 -5.47 -16.34 27.19
N SER A 484 -5.19 -15.78 26.01
CA SER A 484 -4.05 -14.88 25.78
C SER A 484 -4.04 -13.73 26.78
N ASN A 485 -5.16 -13.01 26.93
CA ASN A 485 -5.27 -11.93 27.91
C ASN A 485 -5.10 -12.41 29.37
N GLY A 486 -5.48 -13.64 29.67
CA GLY A 486 -5.19 -14.29 30.94
C GLY A 486 -3.69 -14.37 31.20
N TRP A 487 -2.92 -14.92 30.24
CA TRP A 487 -1.46 -15.02 30.35
C TRP A 487 -0.79 -13.64 30.47
N ARG A 488 -1.31 -12.64 29.76
CA ARG A 488 -0.86 -11.24 29.92
C ARG A 488 -1.05 -10.74 31.36
N LYS A 489 -2.18 -11.05 32.00
CA LYS A 489 -2.42 -10.69 33.41
C LYS A 489 -1.43 -11.40 34.34
N VAL A 490 -1.15 -12.67 34.12
CA VAL A 490 -0.13 -13.43 34.88
C VAL A 490 1.23 -12.73 34.79
N ARG A 491 1.66 -12.35 33.58
CA ARG A 491 2.91 -11.58 33.37
C ARG A 491 2.92 -10.26 34.15
N LEU A 492 1.80 -9.52 34.13
CA LEU A 492 1.69 -8.24 34.87
C LEU A 492 1.72 -8.44 36.38
N TYR A 493 1.08 -9.49 36.90
CA TYR A 493 1.17 -9.84 38.33
C TYR A 493 2.57 -10.26 38.72
N LEU A 494 3.25 -11.03 37.87
CA LEU A 494 4.65 -11.37 38.07
C LEU A 494 5.47 -10.10 38.17
N LEU A 495 5.39 -9.20 37.19
CA LEU A 495 6.12 -7.93 37.18
C LEU A 495 5.85 -7.10 38.45
N LYS A 496 4.59 -7.02 38.89
CA LYS A 496 4.23 -6.34 40.14
C LYS A 496 4.84 -7.02 41.38
N ASN A 497 4.91 -8.35 41.39
CA ASN A 497 5.55 -9.12 42.46
C ASN A 497 7.08 -8.93 42.53
N TYR A 498 7.72 -8.29 41.54
CA TYR A 498 9.13 -7.85 41.66
C TYR A 498 9.25 -6.60 42.53
N GLN A 499 8.20 -5.79 42.59
CA GLN A 499 8.19 -4.49 43.25
C GLN A 499 7.67 -4.58 44.69
N GLU A 500 6.94 -5.65 45.01
CA GLU A 500 6.34 -5.88 46.34
C GLU A 500 7.14 -6.94 47.15
N PRO A 501 6.99 -6.98 48.49
CA PRO A 501 7.60 -8.01 49.32
C PRO A 501 7.26 -9.43 48.83
N PRO A 502 8.23 -10.37 48.85
CA PRO A 502 8.00 -11.73 48.37
C PRO A 502 6.81 -12.39 49.07
N GLY A 503 5.86 -12.93 48.30
CA GLY A 503 4.81 -13.84 48.80
C GLY A 503 3.38 -13.30 48.79
N ILE A 504 3.15 -11.99 48.64
CA ILE A 504 1.79 -11.42 48.65
C ILE A 504 0.99 -11.82 47.40
N LEU A 505 1.61 -11.75 46.21
CA LEU A 505 0.92 -11.98 44.94
C LEU A 505 1.04 -13.42 44.42
N LEU A 506 1.87 -14.26 45.04
CA LEU A 506 2.14 -15.61 44.57
C LEU A 506 0.87 -16.50 44.52
N PRO A 507 -0.01 -16.52 45.56
CA PRO A 507 -1.26 -17.28 45.48
C PRO A 507 -2.16 -16.85 44.32
N SER A 508 -2.25 -15.54 44.06
CA SER A 508 -3.04 -14.98 42.95
C SER A 508 -2.46 -15.37 41.58
N ILE A 509 -1.14 -15.33 41.43
CA ILE A 509 -0.45 -15.78 40.20
C ILE A 509 -0.76 -17.25 39.93
N ILE A 510 -0.62 -18.11 40.95
CA ILE A 510 -0.90 -19.55 40.85
C ILE A 510 -2.37 -19.78 40.47
N TYR A 511 -3.30 -19.11 41.15
CA TYR A 511 -4.73 -19.19 40.84
C TYR A 511 -5.03 -18.82 39.38
N HIS A 512 -4.43 -17.75 38.86
CA HIS A 512 -4.62 -17.37 37.47
C HIS A 512 -4.06 -18.39 36.49
N ILE A 513 -2.83 -18.89 36.73
CA ILE A 513 -2.20 -19.92 35.90
C ILE A 513 -3.10 -21.16 35.81
N LEU A 514 -3.58 -21.66 36.96
CA LEU A 514 -4.44 -22.86 37.00
C LEU A 514 -5.76 -22.65 36.25
N ASN A 515 -6.40 -21.48 36.39
CA ASN A 515 -7.64 -21.19 35.69
C ASN A 515 -7.46 -21.05 34.18
N ILE A 516 -6.36 -20.43 33.74
CA ILE A 516 -6.04 -20.30 32.31
C ILE A 516 -5.73 -21.68 31.72
N GLY A 517 -4.90 -22.48 32.41
CA GLY A 517 -4.59 -23.84 31.98
C GLY A 517 -5.83 -24.72 31.87
N LYS A 518 -6.78 -24.61 32.81
CA LYS A 518 -8.07 -25.32 32.72
C LYS A 518 -8.88 -24.88 31.49
N ARG A 519 -8.90 -23.58 31.16
CA ARG A 519 -9.59 -23.07 29.96
C ARG A 519 -8.92 -23.54 28.68
N GLU A 520 -7.59 -23.52 28.61
CA GLU A 520 -6.83 -24.06 27.46
C GLU A 520 -7.14 -25.54 27.22
N GLU A 521 -7.19 -26.34 28.30
CA GLU A 521 -7.53 -27.77 28.22
C GLU A 521 -8.96 -28.00 27.73
N ILE A 522 -9.94 -27.21 28.20
CA ILE A 522 -11.32 -27.29 27.72
C ILE A 522 -11.38 -26.93 26.23
N LEU A 523 -10.76 -25.82 25.83
CA LEU A 523 -10.74 -25.39 24.44
C LEU A 523 -10.09 -26.44 23.53
N ARG A 524 -9.00 -27.07 23.97
CA ARG A 524 -8.36 -28.18 23.24
C ARG A 524 -9.31 -29.34 23.03
N ARG A 525 -10.02 -29.79 24.06
CA ARG A 525 -11.00 -30.88 23.94
C ARG A 525 -12.12 -30.53 22.96
N LEU A 526 -12.62 -29.29 23.01
CA LEU A 526 -13.65 -28.83 22.08
C LEU A 526 -13.14 -28.84 20.64
N MET A 527 -11.92 -28.36 20.41
CA MET A 527 -11.29 -28.39 19.08
C MET A 527 -11.02 -29.82 18.59
N ASN A 528 -10.67 -30.75 19.49
CA ASN A 528 -10.51 -32.18 19.15
C ASN A 528 -11.84 -32.85 18.79
N CYS A 529 -12.96 -32.34 19.30
CA CYS A 529 -14.30 -32.80 18.97
C CYS A 529 -14.93 -32.06 17.78
N TYR A 530 -14.23 -31.07 17.20
CA TYR A 530 -14.75 -30.30 16.07
C TYR A 530 -15.01 -31.24 14.89
N PRO A 531 -16.26 -31.35 14.41
CA PRO A 531 -16.65 -32.39 13.48
C PRO A 531 -15.92 -32.22 12.15
N SER A 532 -15.35 -33.32 11.66
CA SER A 532 -15.03 -33.44 10.24
C SER A 532 -16.34 -33.41 9.47
N GLN A 533 -16.76 -32.23 9.00
CA GLN A 533 -17.91 -32.16 8.10
C GLN A 533 -17.58 -33.01 6.85
N PRO A 534 -18.56 -33.78 6.33
CA PRO A 534 -18.37 -34.46 5.06
C PRO A 534 -18.06 -33.41 4.00
N GLN A 535 -16.96 -33.61 3.26
CA GLN A 535 -16.51 -32.73 2.18
C GLN A 535 -17.69 -32.44 1.26
N LYS A 536 -18.27 -31.23 1.36
CA LYS A 536 -19.09 -30.71 0.28
C LYS A 536 -18.12 -30.42 -0.86
N GLU A 537 -18.23 -31.19 -1.94
CA GLU A 537 -17.48 -30.95 -3.17
C GLU A 537 -17.54 -29.45 -3.52
N LEU A 538 -16.41 -28.77 -3.37
CA LEU A 538 -16.26 -27.39 -3.80
C LEU A 538 -16.27 -27.42 -5.32
N HIS A 539 -17.33 -26.88 -5.92
CA HIS A 539 -17.29 -26.52 -7.33
C HIS A 539 -16.23 -25.42 -7.51
N ASP A 540 -15.17 -25.75 -8.23
CA ASP A 540 -14.14 -24.81 -8.67
C ASP A 540 -14.81 -23.59 -9.35
N ASN A 541 -14.59 -22.40 -8.78
CA ASN A 541 -14.95 -21.10 -9.36
C ASN A 541 -13.70 -20.23 -9.47
#